data_AF-A0A2V5SBQ6-F1
#
_entry.id   AF-A0A2V5SBQ6-F1
#
_cell.length_a   1.000
_cell.length_b   1.000
_cell.length_c   1.000
_cell.angle_alpha   90.00
_cell.angle_beta   90.00
_cell.angle_gamma   90.00
#
_symmetry.space_group_name_H-M   'P 1'
#
loop_
_entity.id
_entity.type
_entity.pdbx_description
1 polymer ?
#
loop_
_entity_poly.entity_id
_entity_poly.type
_entity_poly.pdbx_seq_one_letter_code
_entity_poly.pdbx_strand_id
1 'polypeptide(L)'
;MSDNTAVLEHVKEPEASEAHTTRAILSGPAEDTPDQPFWFRQQREQGWQDFSLLPNPTRKDQPWRFSNVDMLNLASYQSGNPPSDYDRAEILEKSVALDGKSGRLIFANDHFLERDVLPESLRKSGVIFQPLERALTEHEGLVRRYFMTQP
;
A
#
# COMPACT_ATOMS: atom_id res chain seq x y z
N MET A 1 -36.74 -24.10 -7.24
CA MET A 1 -35.65 -24.99 -6.79
C MET A 1 -34.68 -25.06 -7.96
N SER A 2 -33.51 -24.42 -7.95
CA SER A 2 -32.64 -24.14 -6.80
C SER A 2 -31.80 -22.89 -7.07
N ASP A 3 -31.61 -22.11 -6.01
CA ASP A 3 -30.78 -20.90 -5.95
C ASP A 3 -29.29 -21.25 -6.12
N ASN A 4 -28.60 -20.57 -7.03
CA ASN A 4 -27.15 -20.66 -7.16
C ASN A 4 -26.52 -19.42 -6.53
N THR A 5 -26.52 -19.39 -5.20
CA THR A 5 -25.77 -18.43 -4.39
C THR A 5 -24.29 -18.72 -4.56
N ALA A 6 -23.57 -17.87 -5.28
CA ALA A 6 -22.12 -17.89 -5.30
C ALA A 6 -21.61 -17.49 -3.91
N VAL A 7 -21.21 -18.49 -3.14
CA VAL A 7 -20.49 -18.33 -1.88
C VAL A 7 -19.14 -17.70 -2.23
N LEU A 8 -18.91 -16.48 -1.78
CA LEU A 8 -17.62 -15.81 -1.89
C LEU A 8 -16.65 -16.55 -0.96
N GLU A 9 -15.85 -17.42 -1.55
CA GLU A 9 -14.77 -18.12 -0.85
C GLU A 9 -13.77 -17.11 -0.31
N HIS A 10 -13.45 -17.27 0.97
CA HIS A 10 -12.40 -16.56 1.67
C HIS A 10 -11.06 -17.11 1.14
N VAL A 11 -10.48 -16.46 0.13
CA VAL A 11 -9.18 -16.87 -0.42
C VAL A 11 -8.08 -16.47 0.57
N LYS A 12 -7.63 -17.42 1.40
CA LYS A 12 -6.36 -17.34 2.15
C LYS A 12 -5.26 -17.87 1.22
N GLU A 13 -4.31 -17.01 0.86
CA GLU A 13 -3.12 -17.36 0.07
C GLU A 13 -2.13 -18.16 0.94
N PRO A 14 -1.31 -19.09 0.39
CA PRO A 14 -0.60 -20.08 1.18
C PRO A 14 0.61 -19.47 1.91
N GLU A 15 0.91 -20.03 3.08
CA GLU A 15 1.99 -19.59 3.95
C GLU A 15 3.37 -19.93 3.36
N ALA A 16 4.17 -18.90 3.11
CA ALA A 16 5.59 -19.01 2.80
C ALA A 16 6.41 -18.84 4.08
N SER A 17 7.10 -19.91 4.49
CA SER A 17 8.16 -19.87 5.50
C SER A 17 9.46 -19.39 4.83
N GLU A 18 9.76 -18.10 4.92
CA GLU A 18 11.08 -17.56 4.57
C GLU A 18 11.62 -16.66 5.68
N ALA A 19 12.93 -16.73 5.93
CA ALA A 19 13.61 -15.92 6.91
C ALA A 19 13.45 -14.43 6.57
N HIS A 20 12.67 -13.70 7.38
CA HIS A 20 12.38 -12.29 7.17
C HIS A 20 13.65 -11.44 7.34
N THR A 21 14.25 -11.03 6.22
CA THR A 21 15.34 -10.04 6.22
C THR A 21 14.72 -8.66 6.13
N THR A 22 14.72 -7.93 7.25
CA THR A 22 14.19 -6.57 7.31
C THR A 22 15.04 -5.62 6.45
N ARG A 23 14.42 -4.96 5.46
CA ARG A 23 15.09 -4.00 4.55
C ARG A 23 15.16 -2.62 5.20
N ALA A 24 16.28 -1.91 5.08
CA ALA A 24 16.36 -0.51 5.51
C ALA A 24 15.45 0.37 4.63
N ILE A 25 14.75 1.35 5.23
CA ILE A 25 13.79 2.16 4.46
C ILE A 25 14.45 3.09 3.43
N LEU A 26 15.77 3.31 3.56
CA LEU A 26 16.57 4.08 2.62
C LEU A 26 17.28 3.24 1.55
N SER A 27 16.89 1.97 1.36
CA SER A 27 17.48 1.10 0.32
C SER A 27 16.84 1.27 -1.06
N GLY A 28 15.90 2.20 -1.23
CA GLY A 28 15.17 2.41 -2.49
C GLY A 28 14.12 1.36 -2.81
N PRO A 29 13.48 1.45 -4.00
CA PRO A 29 12.45 0.52 -4.45
C PRO A 29 12.95 -0.93 -4.42
N ALA A 30 12.09 -1.86 -3.98
CA ALA A 30 12.38 -3.28 -4.07
C ALA A 30 12.30 -3.74 -5.54
N GLU A 31 13.38 -4.36 -6.03
CA GLU A 31 13.49 -4.95 -7.37
C GLU A 31 12.51 -6.13 -7.53
N ASP A 32 12.27 -6.87 -6.45
CA ASP A 32 11.53 -8.13 -6.44
C ASP A 32 10.08 -7.94 -5.99
N THR A 33 9.32 -7.07 -6.66
CA THR A 33 7.86 -7.15 -6.60
C THR A 33 7.36 -7.80 -7.89
N PRO A 34 7.18 -9.14 -7.91
CA PRO A 34 6.56 -9.82 -9.06
C PRO A 34 5.24 -9.13 -9.41
N ASP A 35 4.90 -9.13 -10.70
CA ASP A 35 3.61 -8.66 -11.22
C ASP A 35 3.35 -7.14 -11.26
N GLN A 36 4.34 -6.29 -10.91
CA GLN A 36 4.23 -4.84 -11.16
C GLN A 36 4.52 -4.47 -12.63
N PRO A 37 3.68 -3.63 -13.27
CA PRO A 37 3.94 -3.13 -14.62
C PRO A 37 5.27 -2.37 -14.74
N PHE A 38 5.97 -2.56 -15.86
CA PHE A 38 7.27 -1.94 -16.12
C PHE A 38 7.28 -0.42 -15.94
N TRP A 39 6.26 0.28 -16.45
CA TRP A 39 6.17 1.75 -16.34
C TRP A 39 6.10 2.21 -14.89
N PHE A 40 5.48 1.43 -14.00
CA PHE A 40 5.32 1.79 -12.60
C PHE A 40 6.64 1.61 -11.85
N ARG A 41 7.37 0.51 -12.12
CA ARG A 41 8.73 0.31 -11.60
C ARG A 41 9.66 1.44 -12.01
N GLN A 42 9.67 1.79 -13.29
CA GLN A 42 10.47 2.91 -13.81
C GLN A 42 10.12 4.24 -13.12
N GLN A 43 8.83 4.53 -12.87
CA GLN A 43 8.45 5.74 -12.14
C GLN A 43 8.93 5.74 -10.68
N ARG A 44 8.89 4.59 -9.98
CA ARG A 44 9.42 4.47 -8.62
C ARG A 44 10.94 4.64 -8.58
N GLU A 45 11.65 4.04 -9.54
CA GLU A 45 13.10 4.19 -9.70
C GLU A 45 13.48 5.65 -9.95
N GLN A 46 12.77 6.34 -10.84
CA GLN A 46 13.01 7.76 -11.10
C GLN A 46 12.76 8.60 -9.85
N GLY A 47 11.63 8.41 -9.16
CA GLY A 47 11.34 9.14 -7.92
C GLY A 47 12.38 8.89 -6.82
N TRP A 48 12.95 7.68 -6.76
CA TRP A 48 14.04 7.37 -5.85
C TRP A 48 15.36 8.07 -6.21
N GLN A 49 15.69 8.13 -7.51
CA GLN A 49 16.85 8.88 -8.00
C GLN A 49 16.69 10.36 -7.67
N ASP A 50 15.53 10.94 -7.94
CA ASP A 50 15.23 12.34 -7.64
C ASP A 50 15.37 12.61 -6.13
N PHE A 51 14.77 11.76 -5.28
CA PHE A 51 14.91 11.83 -3.83
C PHE A 51 16.38 11.79 -3.39
N SER A 52 17.18 10.89 -3.96
CA SER A 52 18.60 10.71 -3.61
C SER A 52 19.48 11.91 -4.02
N LEU A 53 19.02 12.70 -5.00
CA LEU A 53 19.70 13.91 -5.47
C LEU A 53 19.25 15.17 -4.72
N LEU A 54 18.11 15.14 -4.04
CA LEU A 54 17.62 16.28 -3.27
C LEU A 54 18.54 16.55 -2.08
N PRO A 55 18.94 17.81 -1.84
CA PRO A 55 19.70 18.16 -0.66
C PRO A 55 18.83 18.00 0.59
N ASN A 56 19.46 17.57 1.70
CA ASN A 56 18.79 17.62 2.99
C ASN A 56 18.38 19.06 3.33
N PRO A 57 17.15 19.30 3.79
CA PRO A 57 16.71 20.64 4.16
C PRO A 57 17.48 21.13 5.38
N THR A 58 17.66 22.44 5.42
CA THR A 58 18.31 23.15 6.52
C THR A 58 17.32 24.14 7.14
N ARG A 59 17.61 24.61 8.35
CA ARG A 59 16.81 25.66 8.99
C ARG A 59 16.83 27.01 8.24
N LYS A 60 17.74 27.17 7.27
CA LYS A 60 17.81 28.36 6.40
C LYS A 60 16.75 28.31 5.30
N ASP A 61 16.25 27.12 4.96
CA ASP A 61 15.19 26.94 3.99
C ASP A 61 13.87 27.39 4.61
N GLN A 62 13.23 28.40 4.02
CA GLN A 62 12.01 29.01 4.56
C GLN A 62 10.91 28.00 4.92
N PRO A 63 10.62 26.96 4.10
CA PRO A 63 9.63 25.95 4.46
C PRO A 63 9.96 25.14 5.72
N TRP A 64 11.24 25.09 6.11
CA TRP A 64 11.75 24.23 7.20
C TRP A 64 12.18 24.99 8.44
N ARG A 65 12.09 26.33 8.45
CA ARG A 65 12.61 27.20 9.53
C ARG A 65 12.14 26.79 10.93
N PHE A 66 10.90 26.30 11.03
CA PHE A 66 10.25 25.90 12.28
C PHE A 66 10.22 24.38 12.52
N SER A 67 10.75 23.59 11.59
CA SER A 67 10.79 22.13 11.69
C SER A 67 12.11 21.65 12.30
N ASN A 68 12.07 20.53 13.00
CA ASN A 68 13.29 19.83 13.43
C ASN A 68 13.79 18.93 12.28
N VAL A 69 14.71 19.45 11.47
CA VAL A 69 15.26 18.71 10.31
C VAL A 69 16.07 17.48 10.71
N ASP A 70 16.59 17.40 11.94
CA ASP A 70 17.35 16.23 12.42
C ASP A 70 16.47 14.97 12.51
N MET A 71 15.14 15.13 12.62
CA MET A 71 14.19 14.01 12.60
C MET A 71 14.07 13.33 11.22
N LEU A 72 14.64 13.93 10.17
CA LEU A 72 14.73 13.32 8.85
C LEU A 72 15.90 12.34 8.73
N ASN A 73 16.69 12.12 9.78
CA ASN A 73 17.66 11.02 9.79
C ASN A 73 16.94 9.68 9.91
N LEU A 74 16.70 9.06 8.75
CA LEU A 74 15.95 7.80 8.63
C LEU A 74 16.84 6.54 8.62
N ALA A 75 18.16 6.68 8.81
CA ALA A 75 19.12 5.59 8.59
C ALA A 75 18.94 4.37 9.52
N SER A 76 18.40 4.57 10.72
CA SER A 76 18.17 3.48 11.68
C SER A 76 16.83 2.74 11.47
N TYR A 77 15.98 3.21 10.57
CA TYR A 77 14.65 2.64 10.36
C TYR A 77 14.68 1.54 9.31
N GLN A 78 13.84 0.53 9.54
CA GLN A 78 13.69 -0.63 8.68
C GLN A 78 12.21 -0.81 8.34
N SER A 79 11.92 -1.39 7.18
CA SER A 79 10.57 -1.78 6.78
C SER A 79 9.98 -2.72 7.82
N GLY A 80 8.69 -2.58 8.12
CA GLY A 80 8.04 -3.51 9.04
C GLY A 80 7.95 -4.92 8.43
N ASN A 81 8.03 -5.93 9.27
CA ASN A 81 7.71 -7.30 8.87
C ASN A 81 6.19 -7.44 8.67
N PRO A 82 5.74 -8.43 7.87
CA PRO A 82 4.35 -8.85 7.86
C PRO A 82 3.88 -9.10 9.30
N PRO A 83 2.65 -8.68 9.66
CA PRO A 83 2.12 -8.99 10.99
C PRO A 83 2.00 -10.51 11.16
N SER A 84 2.27 -11.00 12.37
CA SER A 84 1.96 -12.39 12.71
C SER A 84 0.45 -12.65 12.64
N ASP A 85 0.01 -13.90 12.60
CA ASP A 85 -1.42 -14.22 12.66
C ASP A 85 -2.12 -13.64 13.89
N TYR A 86 -1.42 -13.63 15.02
CA TYR A 86 -1.91 -13.02 16.26
C TYR A 86 -2.07 -11.50 16.10
N ASP A 87 -1.01 -10.81 15.65
CA ASP A 87 -1.05 -9.36 15.44
C ASP A 87 -2.11 -8.99 14.40
N ARG A 88 -2.25 -9.79 13.34
CA ARG A 88 -3.26 -9.60 12.31
C ARG A 88 -4.66 -9.65 12.93
N ALA A 89 -4.97 -10.66 13.74
CA ALA A 89 -6.27 -10.77 14.41
C ALA A 89 -6.53 -9.56 15.33
N GLU A 90 -5.52 -9.17 16.13
CA GLU A 90 -5.61 -8.02 17.03
C GLU A 90 -5.83 -6.71 16.27
N ILE A 91 -5.10 -6.50 15.16
CA ILE A 91 -5.25 -5.31 14.31
C ILE A 91 -6.65 -5.25 13.71
N LEU A 92 -7.17 -6.38 13.22
CA LEU A 92 -8.53 -6.43 12.65
C LEU A 92 -9.59 -6.11 13.71
N GLU A 93 -9.46 -6.65 14.91
CA GLU A 93 -10.36 -6.36 16.03
C GLU A 93 -10.32 -4.88 16.42
N LYS A 94 -9.12 -4.28 16.49
CA LYS A 94 -8.93 -2.87 16.86
C LYS A 94 -9.20 -1.89 15.74
N SER A 95 -9.26 -2.35 14.50
CA SER A 95 -9.55 -1.51 13.34
C SER A 95 -11.03 -1.14 13.35
N VAL A 96 -11.38 -0.03 14.00
CA VAL A 96 -12.76 0.45 14.08
C VAL A 96 -13.18 1.08 12.74
N ALA A 97 -14.38 0.72 12.31
CA ALA A 97 -15.06 1.34 11.18
C ALA A 97 -15.51 2.77 11.54
N LEU A 98 -15.28 3.75 10.65
CA LEU A 98 -16.05 4.99 10.71
C LEU A 98 -17.52 4.69 10.38
N ASP A 99 -18.44 5.31 11.11
CA ASP A 99 -19.88 5.19 10.85
C ASP A 99 -20.22 5.68 9.44
N GLY A 100 -21.12 4.98 8.76
CA GLY A 100 -21.59 5.35 7.41
C GLY A 100 -20.61 5.06 6.27
N LYS A 101 -19.50 4.35 6.51
CA LYS A 101 -18.57 3.94 5.45
C LYS A 101 -19.22 2.93 4.47
N SER A 102 -18.89 3.05 3.18
CA SER A 102 -19.31 2.07 2.16
C SER A 102 -18.30 0.95 1.92
N GLY A 103 -17.08 1.08 2.44
CA GLY A 103 -16.03 0.09 2.37
C GLY A 103 -14.82 0.50 3.20
N ARG A 104 -13.92 -0.47 3.43
CA ARG A 104 -12.66 -0.30 4.17
C ARG A 104 -11.59 -1.17 3.56
N LEU A 105 -10.36 -0.67 3.55
CA LEU A 105 -9.15 -1.45 3.36
C LEU A 105 -8.32 -1.34 4.65
N ILE A 106 -7.80 -2.46 5.14
CA ILE A 106 -6.91 -2.49 6.30
C ILE A 106 -5.53 -2.91 5.81
N PHE A 107 -4.52 -2.15 6.23
CA PHE A 107 -3.12 -2.44 6.00
C PHE A 107 -2.35 -2.41 7.31
N ALA A 108 -1.29 -3.20 7.42
CA ALA A 108 -0.34 -3.13 8.51
C ALA A 108 1.07 -3.33 7.96
N ASN A 109 2.00 -2.43 8.32
CA ASN A 109 3.37 -2.47 7.84
C ASN A 109 3.50 -2.61 6.31
N ASP A 110 2.66 -1.89 5.55
CA ASP A 110 2.61 -1.98 4.07
C ASP A 110 2.05 -3.31 3.51
N HIS A 111 1.46 -4.15 4.37
CA HIS A 111 0.79 -5.39 3.96
C HIS A 111 -0.73 -5.25 3.99
N PHE A 112 -1.39 -5.64 2.90
CA PHE A 112 -2.85 -5.73 2.84
C PHE A 112 -3.38 -6.84 3.75
N LEU A 113 -4.36 -6.52 4.61
CA LEU A 113 -4.96 -7.47 5.54
C LEU A 113 -6.39 -7.83 5.19
N GLU A 114 -7.24 -6.83 4.94
CA GLU A 114 -8.67 -7.05 4.74
C GLU A 114 -9.29 -5.95 3.87
N ARG A 115 -10.32 -6.34 3.11
CA ARG A 115 -11.17 -5.44 2.34
C ARG A 115 -12.65 -5.76 2.59
N ASP A 116 -13.44 -4.74 2.84
CA ASP A 116 -14.91 -4.84 2.85
C ASP A 116 -15.45 -5.05 1.43
N VAL A 117 -16.46 -5.91 1.28
CA VAL A 117 -17.21 -6.00 0.03
C VAL A 117 -18.12 -4.77 -0.10
N LEU A 118 -17.99 -4.04 -1.21
CA LEU A 118 -18.83 -2.87 -1.45
C LEU A 118 -20.32 -3.23 -1.64
N PRO A 119 -21.25 -2.33 -1.26
CA PRO A 119 -22.65 -2.41 -1.62
C PRO A 119 -22.87 -2.68 -3.12
N GLU A 120 -23.87 -3.50 -3.43
CA GLU A 120 -24.20 -3.89 -4.81
C GLU A 120 -24.44 -2.68 -5.72
N SER A 121 -25.07 -1.62 -5.21
CA SER A 121 -25.32 -0.38 -5.96
C SER A 121 -24.04 0.28 -6.47
N LEU A 122 -22.99 0.32 -5.65
CA LEU A 122 -21.69 0.88 -6.02
C LEU A 122 -20.97 -0.02 -7.02
N ARG A 123 -21.01 -1.34 -6.81
CA ARG A 123 -20.43 -2.31 -7.74
C ARG A 123 -21.08 -2.23 -9.12
N LYS A 124 -22.42 -2.15 -9.19
CA LYS A 124 -23.16 -1.94 -10.45
C LYS A 124 -22.90 -0.58 -11.10
N SER A 125 -22.50 0.42 -10.32
CA SER A 125 -22.11 1.74 -10.83
C SER A 125 -20.66 1.79 -11.34
N GLY A 126 -19.93 0.67 -11.30
CA GLY A 126 -18.56 0.56 -11.78
C GLY A 126 -17.48 0.99 -10.78
N VAL A 127 -17.81 1.12 -9.50
CA VAL A 127 -16.81 1.45 -8.47
C VAL A 127 -15.86 0.27 -8.26
N ILE A 128 -14.58 0.52 -8.51
CA ILE A 128 -13.47 -0.40 -8.22
C ILE A 128 -12.85 0.02 -6.88
N PHE A 129 -12.83 -0.89 -5.90
CA PHE A 129 -12.28 -0.63 -4.58
C PHE A 129 -11.36 -1.77 -4.18
N GLN A 130 -10.05 -1.56 -4.27
CA GLN A 130 -9.03 -2.58 -3.98
C GLN A 130 -7.65 -1.97 -3.70
N PRO A 131 -6.71 -2.74 -3.13
CA PRO A 131 -5.33 -2.31 -2.96
C PRO A 131 -4.67 -1.90 -4.28
N LEU A 132 -3.73 -0.96 -4.20
CA LEU A 132 -3.06 -0.41 -5.39
C LEU A 132 -2.29 -1.49 -6.14
N GLU A 133 -1.68 -2.44 -5.42
CA GLU A 133 -0.92 -3.56 -5.99
C GLU A 133 -1.80 -4.39 -6.93
N ARG A 134 -3.03 -4.71 -6.51
CA ARG A 134 -4.01 -5.41 -7.34
C ARG A 134 -4.48 -4.54 -8.51
N ALA A 135 -4.76 -3.26 -8.25
CA ALA A 135 -5.23 -2.33 -9.29
C ALA A 135 -4.19 -2.10 -10.40
N LEU A 136 -2.90 -2.13 -10.07
CA LEU A 136 -1.81 -2.02 -11.05
C LEU A 136 -1.83 -3.15 -12.06
N THR A 137 -2.19 -4.37 -11.65
CA THR A 137 -2.25 -5.55 -12.54
C THR A 137 -3.62 -5.67 -13.22
N GLU A 138 -4.71 -5.57 -12.47
CA GLU A 138 -6.07 -5.85 -12.97
C GLU A 138 -6.68 -4.67 -13.75
N HIS A 139 -6.21 -3.44 -13.47
CA HIS A 139 -6.75 -2.21 -14.02
C HIS A 139 -5.64 -1.25 -14.49
N GLU A 140 -4.52 -1.79 -14.99
CA GLU A 140 -3.32 -1.04 -15.37
C GLU A 140 -3.65 0.20 -16.22
N GLY A 141 -4.50 0.05 -17.24
CA GLY A 141 -4.86 1.14 -18.13
C GLY A 141 -5.54 2.33 -17.45
N LEU A 142 -6.32 2.08 -16.39
CA LEU A 142 -6.93 3.13 -15.56
C LEU A 142 -5.88 3.76 -14.65
N VAL A 143 -5.09 2.93 -13.95
CA VAL A 143 -4.07 3.42 -13.01
C VAL A 143 -3.04 4.26 -13.74
N ARG A 144 -2.47 3.75 -14.84
CA ARG A 144 -1.48 4.47 -15.66
C ARG A 144 -1.99 5.81 -16.19
N ARG A 145 -3.28 5.91 -16.51
CA ARG A 145 -3.87 7.14 -17.05
C ARG A 145 -4.03 8.24 -16.02
N TYR A 146 -4.30 7.89 -14.75
CA TYR A 146 -4.73 8.87 -13.75
C TYR A 146 -3.80 8.98 -12.54
N PHE A 147 -3.06 7.94 -12.19
CA PHE A 147 -2.20 7.91 -11.01
C PHE A 147 -1.04 8.91 -11.13
N MET A 148 -0.93 9.83 -10.17
CA MET A 148 0.12 10.86 -10.07
C MET A 148 0.28 11.73 -11.34
N THR A 149 -0.83 12.00 -12.04
CA THR A 149 -0.83 12.83 -13.26
C THR A 149 -1.16 14.31 -13.01
N GLN A 150 -1.48 14.69 -11.78
CA GLN A 150 -1.78 16.07 -11.39
C GLN A 150 -0.56 16.73 -10.72
N PRO A 151 -0.27 18.01 -11.03
CA PRO A 151 0.89 18.75 -10.53
C PRO A 151 0.78 19.14 -9.04
#